data_AF-A0A523T494-F1
#
_entry.id   AF-A0A523T494-F1
#
_cell.length_a   1.000
_cell.length_b   1.000
_cell.length_c   1.000
_cell.angle_alpha   90.00
_cell.angle_beta   90.00
_cell.angle_gamma   90.00
#
_symmetry.space_group_name_H-M   'P 1'
#
loop_
_entity.id
_entity.type
_entity.pdbx_description
1 polymer ?
#
loop_
_entity_poly.entity_id
_entity_poly.type
_entity_poly.pdbx_seq_one_letter_code
_entity_poly.pdbx_strand_id
1 'polypeptide(L)' 'MKLDKKYSGLLTAIIMTIALDSAMTFTMISINTGWTAGFFQRFVNGWIIGFAVAFPTSLLAFQLARRIVNRIVSE' A
#
# COMPACT_ATOMS: atom_id res chain seq x y z
N MET A 1 5.64 -20.40 13.89
CA MET A 1 4.15 -20.43 13.94
C MET A 1 3.62 -20.45 12.52
N LYS A 2 2.88 -21.49 12.12
CA LYS A 2 2.20 -21.53 10.81
C LYS A 2 0.83 -20.88 10.97
N LEU A 3 0.61 -19.76 10.28
CA LEU A 3 -0.65 -19.02 10.30
C LEU A 3 -1.72 -19.76 9.49
N ASP A 4 -2.94 -19.78 10.01
CA ASP A 4 -4.09 -20.46 9.44
C ASP A 4 -4.43 -19.89 8.04
N LYS A 5 -4.76 -20.76 7.06
CA LYS A 5 -4.96 -20.39 5.64
C LYS A 5 -6.02 -19.30 5.46
N LYS A 6 -6.97 -19.20 6.40
CA LYS A 6 -8.03 -18.19 6.43
C LYS A 6 -7.51 -16.75 6.50
N TYR A 7 -6.35 -16.52 7.13
CA TYR A 7 -5.73 -15.20 7.23
C TYR A 7 -4.66 -14.95 6.17
N SER A 8 -4.27 -15.98 5.41
CA SER A 8 -3.22 -15.88 4.39
C SER A 8 -3.52 -14.79 3.36
N GLY A 9 -4.77 -14.69 2.89
CA GLY A 9 -5.18 -13.65 1.94
C GLY A 9 -5.08 -12.24 2.51
N LEU A 10 -5.54 -12.04 3.75
CA LEU A 10 -5.49 -10.74 4.42
C LEU A 10 -4.05 -10.32 4.73
N LEU A 11 -3.24 -11.24 5.27
CA LEU A 11 -1.82 -11.03 5.52
C LEU A 11 -1.04 -10.72 4.24
N THR A 12 -1.32 -11.44 3.15
CA THR A 12 -0.72 -11.17 1.85
C THR A 12 -1.09 -9.77 1.36
N ALA A 13 -2.36 -9.38 1.46
CA ALA A 13 -2.79 -8.03 1.10
C ALA A 13 -2.08 -6.95 1.93
N ILE A 14 -2.02 -7.12 3.26
CA ILE A 14 -1.33 -6.19 4.16
C ILE A 14 0.17 -6.07 3.81
N ILE A 15 0.85 -7.20 3.63
CA ILE A 15 2.28 -7.22 3.28
C ILE A 15 2.51 -6.54 1.92
N MET A 16 1.66 -6.81 0.93
CA MET A 16 1.74 -6.17 -0.38
C MET A 16 1.51 -4.66 -0.30
N THR A 17 0.51 -4.20 0.46
CA THR A 17 0.24 -2.78 0.67
C THR A 17 1.42 -2.09 1.35
N ILE A 18 1.99 -2.69 2.40
CA ILE A 18 3.18 -2.17 3.08
C ILE A 18 4.35 -2.08 2.09
N ALA A 19 4.66 -3.16 1.38
CA ALA A 19 5.81 -3.21 0.49
C ALA A 19 5.72 -2.19 -0.67
N LEU A 20 4.55 -2.09 -1.30
CA LEU A 20 4.31 -1.15 -2.39
C LEU A 20 4.37 0.31 -1.92
N ASP A 21 3.72 0.62 -0.79
CA ASP A 21 3.71 1.97 -0.24
C ASP A 21 5.09 2.39 0.27
N SER A 22 5.82 1.48 0.94
CA SER A 22 7.22 1.71 1.34
C SER A 22 8.11 2.00 0.14
N ALA A 23 8.04 1.18 -0.92
CA ALA A 23 8.88 1.35 -2.10
C ALA A 23 8.57 2.66 -2.84
N MET A 24 7.28 2.99 -3.01
CA MET A 24 6.85 4.22 -3.68
C MET A 24 7.27 5.46 -2.88
N THR A 25 6.98 5.47 -1.58
CA THR A 25 7.29 6.59 -0.70
C THR A 25 8.80 6.82 -0.59
N PHE A 26 9.58 5.74 -0.46
CA PHE A 26 11.04 5.82 -0.43
C PHE A 26 11.60 6.42 -1.73
N THR A 27 11.11 5.94 -2.87
CA THR A 27 11.54 6.41 -4.19
C THR A 27 11.20 7.88 -4.38
N MET A 28 9.95 8.28 -4.09
CA MET A 28 9.52 9.68 -4.22
C MET A 28 10.34 10.62 -3.34
N ILE A 29 10.57 10.27 -2.08
CA ILE A 29 11.30 11.14 -1.16
C ILE A 29 12.78 11.19 -1.53
N SER A 30 13.34 10.09 -2.06
CA SER A 30 14.72 10.05 -2.55
C SER A 30 14.92 10.99 -3.74
N ILE A 31 13.97 10.99 -4.67
CA ILE A 31 14.03 11.84 -5.86
C ILE A 31 13.74 13.30 -5.53
N ASN A 32 12.69 13.59 -4.76
CA ASN A 32 12.22 14.97 -4.54
C ASN A 32 13.04 15.73 -3.50
N THR A 33 13.56 15.03 -2.49
CA THR A 33 14.22 15.68 -1.34
C THR A 33 15.70 15.38 -1.21
N GLY A 34 16.19 14.36 -1.92
CA GLY A 34 17.58 13.92 -1.82
C GLY A 34 17.94 13.37 -0.44
N TRP A 35 19.18 12.92 -0.31
CA TRP A 35 19.71 12.24 0.87
C TRP A 35 20.30 13.24 1.86
N THR A 36 19.43 14.12 2.38
CA THR A 36 19.80 15.15 3.39
C THR A 36 19.53 14.65 4.81
N ALA A 37 20.00 15.38 5.83
CA ALA A 37 19.84 15.01 7.24
C ALA A 37 18.37 14.78 7.68
N GLY A 38 17.39 15.34 6.94
CA GLY A 38 15.95 15.14 7.19
C GLY A 38 15.31 14.02 6.38
N PHE A 39 16.07 13.27 5.57
CA PHE A 39 15.52 12.26 4.66
C PHE A 39 14.74 11.19 5.39
N PHE A 40 15.34 10.57 6.41
CA PHE A 40 14.70 9.48 7.15
C PHE A 40 13.42 9.95 7.87
N GLN A 41 13.44 11.15 8.45
CA GLN A 41 12.27 11.70 9.14
C GLN A 41 11.14 12.02 8.16
N ARG A 42 11.45 12.58 6.99
CA ARG A 42 10.47 12.79 5.92
C ARG A 42 9.93 11.46 5.39
N PHE A 43 10.80 10.46 5.24
CA PHE A 43 10.41 9.11 4.83
C PHE A 43 9.41 8.50 5.79
N VAL A 44 9.73 8.42 7.08
CA VAL A 44 8.85 7.83 8.09
C VAL A 44 7.53 8.60 8.20
N ASN A 45 7.57 9.94 8.22
CA ASN A 45 6.36 10.75 8.27
C ASN A 45 5.47 10.56 7.04
N GLY A 46 6.07 10.59 5.84
CA GLY A 46 5.36 10.37 4.58
C GLY A 46 4.80 8.97 4.50
N TRP A 47 5.56 7.97 4.95
CA TRP A 47 5.16 6.57 4.90
C TRP A 47 4.02 6.26 5.88
N ILE A 48 4.04 6.80 7.10
CA ILE A 48 2.93 6.60 8.06
C ILE A 48 1.63 7.21 7.53
N ILE A 49 1.70 8.43 7.01
CA ILE A 49 0.52 9.12 6.44
C ILE A 49 0.05 8.39 5.18
N GLY A 50 0.96 8.02 4.29
CA GLY A 50 0.70 7.25 3.08
C GLY A 50 0.00 5.94 3.39
N PHE A 51 0.55 5.15 4.31
CA PHE A 51 -0.03 3.88 4.74
C PHE A 51 -1.41 4.05 5.38
N ALA A 52 -1.59 5.03 6.26
CA ALA A 52 -2.86 5.32 6.92
C ALA A 52 -3.98 5.69 5.93
N VAL A 53 -3.63 6.31 4.80
CA VAL A 53 -4.57 6.65 3.72
C VAL A 53 -4.73 5.50 2.73
N ALA A 54 -3.65 4.82 2.37
CA ALA A 54 -3.63 3.74 1.38
C ALA A 54 -4.42 2.53 1.85
N PHE A 55 -4.35 2.17 3.14
CA PHE A 55 -5.08 1.04 3.69
C PHE A 55 -6.62 1.15 3.51
N PRO A 56 -7.32 2.18 4.02
CA PRO A 56 -8.76 2.31 3.80
C PRO A 56 -9.10 2.55 2.32
N THR A 57 -8.26 3.27 1.60
CA THR A 57 -8.46 3.50 0.16
C THR A 57 -8.41 2.19 -0.62
N SER A 58 -7.49 1.29 -0.31
CA SER A 58 -7.36 -0.01 -0.98
C SER A 58 -8.58 -0.90 -0.76
N LEU A 59 -9.19 -0.88 0.44
CA LEU A 59 -10.41 -1.63 0.73
C LEU A 59 -11.59 -1.14 -0.12
N LEU A 60 -11.75 0.18 -0.23
CA LEU A 60 -12.81 0.79 -1.05
C LEU A 60 -12.54 0.60 -2.55
N ALA A 61 -11.30 0.85 -2.98
CA ALA A 61 -10.86 0.70 -4.36
C ALA A 61 -10.97 -0.75 -4.85
N PHE A 62 -10.70 -1.73 -3.99
CA PHE A 62 -10.87 -3.14 -4.33
C PHE A 62 -12.33 -3.47 -4.67
N GLN A 63 -13.29 -2.99 -3.86
CA GLN A 63 -14.71 -3.19 -4.15
C GLN A 63 -15.14 -2.49 -5.44
N LEU A 64 -14.65 -1.27 -5.67
CA LEU A 64 -14.94 -0.51 -6.88
C LEU A 64 -14.35 -1.18 -8.12
N ALA A 65 -13.08 -1.58 -8.07
CA ALA A 65 -12.40 -2.31 -9.13
C ALA A 65 -13.14 -3.60 -9.47
N ARG A 66 -13.56 -4.38 -8.46
CA ARG A 66 -14.34 -5.59 -8.67
C ARG A 66 -15.69 -5.30 -9.38
N ARG A 67 -16.38 -4.23 -8.99
CA ARG A 67 -17.63 -3.80 -9.67
C ARG A 67 -17.39 -3.41 -11.12
N ILE A 68 -16.31 -2.70 -11.41
CA ILE A 68 -15.94 -2.29 -12.77
C ILE A 68 -15.59 -3.51 -13.61
N VAL A 69 -14.72 -4.39 -13.11
CA VAL A 69 -14.31 -5.62 -13.80
C VAL A 69 -15.52 -6.50 -14.10
N ASN A 70 -16.44 -6.69 -13.16
CA ASN A 70 -17.66 -7.48 -13.37
C ASN A 70 -18.62 -6.86 -14.41
N ARG A 71 -18.50 -5.56 -14.71
CA ARG A 71 -19.27 -4.93 -15.80
C ARG A 71 -18.60 -5.08 -17.16
N ILE A 72 -17.28 -5.26 -17.18
CA ILE A 72 -16.47 -5.38 -18.40
C ILE A 72 -16.37 -6.85 -18.82
N VAL A 73 -16.20 -7.74 -17.86
CA VAL A 73 -16.15 -9.18 -18.08
C VAL A 73 -17.59 -9.68 -18.14
N SER A 74 -18.06 -9.97 -19.36
CA SER A 74 -19.26 -10.75 -19.60
C SER A 74 -18.94 -12.22 -19.36
N GLU A 75 -19.47 -12.80 -18.29
CA GLU A 75 -19.82 -14.23 -18.29
C GLU A 75 -21.26 -14.40 -18.79
#